data_AF-A0A4Y1Q2Y9-F1
#
_entry.id   AF-A0A4Y1Q2Y9-F1
#
_cell.length_a   1.000
_cell.length_b   1.000
_cell.length_c   1.000
_cell.angle_alpha   90.00
_cell.angle_beta   90.00
_cell.angle_gamma   90.00
#
_symmetry.space_group_name_H-M   'P 1'
#
loop_
_entity.id
_entity.type
_entity.pdbx_description
1 polymer ?
#
loop_
_entity_poly.entity_id
_entity_poly.type
_entity_poly.pdbx_seq_one_letter_code
_entity_poly.pdbx_strand_id
1 'polypeptide(L)'
;LLARGVAVIQATKVLQDDIACDIIKIGNLVRNKERFVKRRQRIIGPDGSTLKAIELLTQCYVLVQGNTVSVMGPHKSLKEVRRIVLDC
;
A
#
# COMPACT_ATOMS: atom_id res chain seq x y z
N LEU A 1 1.22 8.93 8.30
CA LEU A 1 2.31 8.18 7.63
C LEU A 1 3.35 7.68 8.62
N LEU A 2 3.97 8.54 9.42
CA LEU A 2 4.97 8.13 10.45
C LEU A 2 4.43 7.10 11.45
N ALA A 3 3.19 7.29 11.94
CA ALA A 3 2.53 6.32 12.83
C ALA A 3 2.28 4.94 12.19
N ARG A 4 2.44 4.82 10.86
CA ARG A 4 2.31 3.59 10.06
C ARG A 4 3.67 3.08 9.55
N GLY A 5 4.76 3.44 10.23
CA GLY A 5 6.10 2.90 9.96
C GLY A 5 6.74 3.38 8.66
N VAL A 6 6.15 4.37 7.98
CA VAL A 6 6.76 4.98 6.79
C VAL A 6 7.99 5.77 7.21
N ALA A 7 9.12 5.55 6.53
CA ALA A 7 10.36 6.28 6.78
C ALA A 7 10.15 7.79 6.61
N VAL A 8 10.77 8.59 7.49
CA VAL A 8 10.62 10.06 7.51
C VAL A 8 10.93 10.67 6.15
N ILE A 9 12.03 10.26 5.52
CA ILE A 9 12.47 10.75 4.20
C ILE A 9 11.38 10.55 3.14
N GLN A 10 10.68 9.42 3.18
CA GLN A 10 9.61 9.15 2.23
C GLN A 10 8.33 9.89 2.61
N ALA A 11 8.01 9.98 3.90
CA ALA A 11 6.85 10.72 4.39
C ALA A 11 6.92 12.22 4.05
N THR A 12 8.11 12.83 4.05
CA THR A 12 8.30 14.25 3.69
C THR A 12 7.88 14.54 2.25
N LYS A 13 7.92 13.55 1.35
CA LYS A 13 7.48 13.73 -0.04
C LYS A 13 6.00 14.09 -0.18
N VAL A 14 5.17 13.75 0.81
CA VAL A 14 3.75 14.13 0.83
C VAL A 14 3.53 15.64 0.98
N LEU A 15 4.57 16.40 1.34
CA LEU A 15 4.50 17.86 1.41
C LEU A 15 4.54 18.52 0.03
N GLN A 16 4.79 17.74 -1.04
CA GLN A 16 4.75 18.22 -2.42
C GLN A 16 3.32 18.16 -2.94
N ASP A 17 2.88 19.20 -3.65
CA ASP A 17 1.50 19.32 -4.14
C ASP A 17 1.07 18.18 -5.08
N ASP A 18 2.03 17.61 -5.82
CA ASP A 18 1.78 16.49 -6.75
C ASP A 18 1.63 15.12 -6.06
N ILE A 19 2.00 15.01 -4.79
CA ILE A 19 2.06 13.74 -4.06
C ILE A 19 0.98 13.71 -2.99
N ALA A 20 -0.02 12.86 -3.23
CA ALA A 20 -1.03 12.55 -2.23
C ALA A 20 -0.65 11.25 -1.49
N CYS A 21 -1.29 11.04 -0.33
CA CYS A 21 -1.18 9.80 0.41
C CYS A 21 -2.54 9.16 0.61
N ASP A 22 -2.54 7.83 0.70
CA ASP A 22 -3.74 7.05 0.95
C ASP A 22 -3.46 5.93 1.96
N ILE A 23 -4.40 5.69 2.88
CA ILE A 23 -4.30 4.66 3.90
C ILE A 23 -5.49 3.72 3.74
N ILE A 24 -5.22 2.53 3.22
CA ILE A 24 -6.22 1.51 2.92
C ILE A 24 -6.29 0.53 4.08
N LYS A 25 -7.46 0.44 4.73
CA LYS A 25 -7.70 -0.53 5.81
C LYS A 25 -8.08 -1.88 5.18
N ILE A 26 -7.23 -2.89 5.36
CA ILE A 26 -7.47 -4.26 4.89
C ILE A 26 -7.95 -5.20 6.01
N GLY A 27 -7.92 -4.77 7.27
CA GLY A 27 -8.25 -5.60 8.43
C GLY A 27 -9.68 -6.16 8.46
N ASN A 28 -10.66 -5.47 7.88
CA ASN A 28 -12.07 -5.88 7.89
C ASN A 28 -12.50 -6.59 6.60
N LEU A 29 -11.57 -6.84 5.67
CA LEU A 29 -11.89 -7.42 4.37
C LEU A 29 -12.29 -8.90 4.48
N VAL A 30 -11.78 -9.60 5.49
CA VAL A 30 -12.00 -11.03 5.69
C VAL A 30 -12.14 -11.33 7.18
N ARG A 31 -13.17 -12.09 7.58
CA ARG A 31 -13.40 -12.48 8.98
C ARG A 31 -12.37 -13.49 9.51
N ASN A 32 -11.84 -14.35 8.65
CA ASN A 32 -10.89 -15.40 9.02
C ASN A 32 -9.43 -14.89 8.94
N LYS A 33 -8.72 -14.99 10.08
CA LYS A 33 -7.33 -14.51 10.27
C LYS A 33 -6.32 -15.21 9.36
N GLU A 34 -6.47 -16.51 9.13
CA GLU A 34 -5.55 -17.27 8.27
C GLU A 34 -5.68 -16.87 6.81
N ARG A 35 -6.92 -16.70 6.33
CA ARG A 35 -7.19 -16.23 4.97
C ARG A 35 -6.68 -14.79 4.79
N PHE A 36 -6.80 -13.95 5.81
CA PHE A 36 -6.23 -12.60 5.80
C PHE A 36 -4.71 -12.61 5.63
N VAL A 37 -3.97 -13.45 6.38
CA VAL A 37 -2.51 -13.56 6.25
C VAL A 37 -2.10 -14.02 4.84
N LYS A 38 -2.78 -15.05 4.29
CA LYS A 38 -2.52 -15.54 2.92
C LYS A 38 -2.79 -14.46 1.85
N ARG A 39 -3.86 -13.68 2.02
CA ARG A 39 -4.23 -12.59 1.11
C ARG A 39 -3.22 -11.43 1.16
N ARG A 40 -2.82 -11.03 2.37
CA ARG A 40 -1.76 -10.04 2.58
C ARG A 40 -0.43 -10.49 1.96
N GLN A 41 -0.07 -11.77 2.13
CA GLN A 41 1.16 -12.31 1.54
C GLN A 41 1.12 -12.28 0.00
N ARG A 42 -0.05 -12.51 -0.61
CA ARG A 42 -0.23 -12.38 -2.07
C ARG A 42 0.02 -10.97 -2.59
N ILE A 43 -0.39 -9.93 -1.85
CA ILE A 43 -0.14 -8.52 -2.22
C ILE A 43 1.37 -8.22 -2.23
N ILE A 44 2.12 -8.76 -1.27
CA ILE A 44 3.57 -8.59 -1.19
C ILE A 44 4.25 -9.38 -2.32
N GLY A 45 3.77 -10.60 -2.56
CA GLY A 45 4.39 -11.56 -3.48
C GLY A 45 5.60 -12.26 -2.86
N PRO A 46 6.18 -13.25 -3.55
CA PRO A 46 7.45 -13.87 -3.15
C PRO A 46 8.55 -12.80 -3.19
N ASP A 47 9.32 -12.69 -2.11
CA ASP A 47 10.41 -11.70 -1.93
C ASP A 47 10.03 -10.24 -2.19
N GLY A 48 8.74 -9.88 -2.08
CA GLY A 48 8.28 -8.52 -2.35
C GLY A 48 8.20 -8.14 -3.85
N SER A 49 8.36 -9.11 -4.75
CA SER A 49 8.37 -8.89 -6.20
C SER A 49 7.10 -8.24 -6.74
N THR A 50 5.92 -8.71 -6.31
CA THR A 50 4.63 -8.14 -6.73
C THR A 50 4.46 -6.72 -6.23
N LEU A 51 4.80 -6.46 -4.97
CA LEU A 51 4.77 -5.11 -4.42
C LEU A 51 5.70 -4.18 -5.20
N LYS A 52 6.92 -4.62 -5.51
CA LYS A 52 7.88 -3.84 -6.29
C LYS A 52 7.39 -3.54 -7.70
N ALA A 53 6.75 -4.51 -8.35
CA ALA A 53 6.15 -4.31 -9.67
C ALA A 53 5.05 -3.25 -9.63
N ILE A 54 4.16 -3.29 -8.62
CA ILE A 54 3.11 -2.27 -8.45
C ILE A 54 3.73 -0.89 -8.23
N GLU A 55 4.76 -0.77 -7.38
CA GLU A 55 5.45 0.49 -7.14
C GLU A 55 6.03 1.09 -8.43
N LEU A 56 6.69 0.25 -9.25
CA LEU A 56 7.32 0.68 -10.50
C LEU A 56 6.29 1.09 -11.57
N LEU A 57 5.21 0.33 -11.71
CA LEU A 57 4.16 0.60 -12.70
C LEU A 57 3.36 1.85 -12.35
N THR A 58 3.04 2.05 -11.07
CA THR A 58 2.16 3.13 -10.62
C THR A 58 2.92 4.39 -10.19
N GLN A 59 4.26 4.33 -10.15
CA GLN A 59 5.13 5.39 -9.59
C GLN A 59 4.71 5.79 -8.18
N CYS A 60 4.16 4.83 -7.43
CA CYS A 60 3.73 5.02 -6.05
C CYS A 60 4.68 4.26 -5.12
N TYR A 61 4.80 4.77 -3.90
CA TYR A 61 5.38 4.04 -2.79
C TYR A 61 4.29 3.28 -2.05
N VAL A 62 4.50 1.99 -1.82
CA VAL A 62 3.51 1.10 -1.16
C VAL A 62 4.15 0.43 0.04
N LEU A 63 3.53 0.58 1.21
CA LEU A 63 3.96 -0.06 2.44
C LEU A 63 2.81 -0.85 3.05
N VAL A 64 3.00 -2.17 3.15
CA VAL A 64 2.04 -3.07 3.81
C VAL A 64 2.46 -3.23 5.27
N GLN A 65 1.66 -2.72 6.21
CA GLN A 65 1.93 -2.83 7.64
C GLN A 65 0.69 -3.29 8.41
N GLY A 66 0.77 -4.48 9.01
CA GLY A 66 -0.29 -5.03 9.85
C GLY A 66 -1.60 -5.20 9.08
N ASN A 67 -2.59 -4.37 9.42
CA ASN A 67 -3.94 -4.35 8.87
C ASN A 67 -4.21 -3.16 7.93
N THR A 68 -3.16 -2.42 7.58
CA THR A 68 -3.23 -1.24 6.72
C THR A 68 -2.18 -1.30 5.62
N VAL A 69 -2.55 -0.78 4.45
CA VAL A 69 -1.61 -0.53 3.35
C VAL A 69 -1.53 0.98 3.17
N SER A 70 -0.32 1.52 3.35
CA SER A 70 -0.05 2.94 3.12
C SER A 70 0.49 3.11 1.71
N VAL A 71 -0.07 4.04 0.96
CA VAL A 71 0.32 4.35 -0.41
C VAL A 71 0.63 5.84 -0.51
N MET A 72 1.67 6.22 -1.25
CA MET A 72 1.99 7.61 -1.55
C MET A 72 2.34 7.76 -3.02
N GLY A 73 1.79 8.77 -3.68
CA GLY A 73 2.01 9.01 -5.10
C GLY A 73 0.94 9.91 -5.72
N PRO A 74 0.92 10.01 -7.06
CA PRO A 74 -0.02 10.86 -7.77
C PRO A 74 -1.46 10.35 -7.66
N HIS A 75 -2.42 11.27 -7.67
CA HIS A 75 -3.83 10.98 -7.37
C HIS A 75 -4.49 9.93 -8.30
N LYS A 76 -4.08 9.88 -9.57
CA LYS A 76 -4.58 8.86 -10.53
C LYS A 76 -4.12 7.47 -10.12
N SER A 77 -2.83 7.30 -9.90
CA SER A 77 -2.22 6.04 -9.50
C SER A 77 -2.71 5.54 -8.15
N LEU A 78 -2.99 6.44 -7.19
CA LEU A 78 -3.58 6.06 -5.89
C LEU A 78 -4.92 5.32 -6.05
N LYS A 79 -5.77 5.74 -6.98
CA LYS A 79 -7.05 5.07 -7.26
C LYS A 79 -6.84 3.67 -7.83
N GLU A 80 -5.83 3.48 -8.67
CA GLU A 80 -5.49 2.18 -9.23
C GLU A 80 -4.94 1.24 -8.16
N VAL A 81 -3.95 1.68 -7.38
CA VAL A 81 -3.40 0.88 -6.27
C VAL A 81 -4.49 0.50 -5.28
N ARG A 82 -5.40 1.43 -4.96
CA ARG A 82 -6.55 1.14 -4.09
C ARG A 82 -7.44 0.02 -4.61
N ARG A 83 -7.74 0.00 -5.91
CA ARG A 83 -8.51 -1.10 -6.53
C ARG A 83 -7.74 -2.42 -6.43
N ILE A 84 -6.47 -2.43 -6.81
CA ILE A 84 -5.60 -3.62 -6.74
C ILE A 84 -5.58 -4.22 -5.34
N VAL A 85 -5.42 -3.38 -4.30
CA VAL A 85 -5.36 -3.83 -2.89
C VAL A 85 -6.72 -4.34 -2.39
N LEU A 86 -7.84 -3.81 -2.87
CA LEU A 86 -9.18 -4.26 -2.46
C LEU A 86 -9.62 -5.55 -3.17
N ASP A 87 -9.22 -5.73 -4.43
CA ASP A 87 -9.54 -6.91 -5.24
C ASP A 87 -8.67 -8.14 -4.92
N CYS A 88 -7.38 -7.95 -4.63
CA CYS A 88 -6.42 -9.03 -4.33
C CYS A 88 -6.79 -9.77 -3.03
#